data_AF-A0A5N8V8H2-F1
#
_entry.id   AF-A0A5N8V8H2-F1
#
_cell.length_a   1.000
_cell.length_b   1.000
_cell.length_c   1.000
_cell.angle_alpha   90.00
_cell.angle_beta   90.00
_cell.angle_gamma   90.00
#
_symmetry.space_group_name_H-M   'P 1'
#
loop_
_entity.id
_entity.type
_entity.pdbx_description
1 polymer ?
#
loop_
_entity_poly.entity_id
_entity_poly.type
_entity_poly.pdbx_seq_one_letter_code
_entity_poly.pdbx_strand_id
1 'polypeptide(L)'
;MRFRDVPGLSGAANAAVRALERDRLTPGIVSVALSVWSVRVHGTERRWRRWEAEFTCPCCGEGWARDKLQEALSMLPPRAAAELRVQVARLDEVLLGRTHHEPTADPELAWWHRRC
;
A
#
# COMPACT_ATOMS: atom_id res chain seq x y z
N MET A 1 -7.74 13.74 8.90
CA MET A 1 -7.16 13.39 7.59
C MET A 1 -6.29 14.54 7.08
N ARG A 2 -5.04 14.25 6.69
CA ARG A 2 -4.03 15.22 6.24
C ARG A 2 -3.22 14.60 5.11
N PHE A 3 -2.83 15.40 4.12
CA PHE A 3 -1.89 14.95 3.10
C PHE A 3 -0.53 14.61 3.72
N ARG A 4 0.12 13.58 3.18
CA ARG A 4 1.44 13.13 3.61
C ARG A 4 2.23 12.69 2.40
N ASP A 5 3.50 13.06 2.37
CA ASP A 5 4.39 12.58 1.32
C ASP A 5 4.67 11.09 1.50
N VAL A 6 4.75 10.40 0.37
CA VAL A 6 5.17 9.02 0.27
C VAL A 6 6.70 9.00 0.25
N PRO A 7 7.36 8.35 1.22
CA PRO A 7 8.81 8.24 1.23
C PRO A 7 9.34 7.57 -0.04
N GLY A 8 10.46 8.06 -0.58
CA GLY A 8 11.10 7.50 -1.76
C GLY A 8 10.49 7.90 -3.11
N LEU A 9 9.49 8.78 -3.11
CA LEU A 9 8.95 9.41 -4.32
C LEU A 9 9.54 10.82 -4.52
N SER A 10 9.70 11.22 -5.77
CA SER A 10 10.06 12.58 -6.16
C SER A 10 9.00 13.59 -5.73
N GLY A 11 9.36 14.88 -5.69
CA GLY A 11 8.39 15.95 -5.40
C GLY A 11 7.25 16.00 -6.41
N ALA A 12 7.54 15.74 -7.69
CA ALA A 12 6.54 15.69 -8.75
C ALA A 12 5.59 14.49 -8.58
N ALA A 13 6.11 13.31 -8.22
CA ALA A 13 5.30 12.14 -7.94
C ALA A 13 4.41 12.36 -6.70
N ASN A 14 4.95 12.96 -5.64
CA ASN A 14 4.17 13.33 -4.45
C ASN A 14 3.07 14.36 -4.76
N ALA A 15 3.33 15.32 -5.63
CA ALA A 15 2.30 16.26 -6.10
C ALA A 15 1.17 15.53 -6.85
N ALA A 16 1.51 14.56 -7.71
CA ALA A 16 0.52 13.75 -8.42
C ALA A 16 -0.30 12.86 -7.47
N VAL A 17 0.33 12.26 -6.45
CA VAL A 17 -0.36 11.52 -5.40
C VAL A 17 -1.33 12.43 -4.64
N ARG A 18 -0.89 13.63 -4.23
CA ARG A 18 -1.76 14.59 -3.54
C ARG A 18 -2.94 15.06 -4.39
N ALA A 19 -2.75 15.22 -5.70
CA ALA A 19 -3.84 15.53 -6.62
C ALA A 19 -4.85 14.37 -6.69
N LEU A 20 -4.37 13.14 -6.88
CA LEU A 20 -5.22 11.95 -6.88
C LEU A 20 -5.98 11.79 -5.55
N GLU A 21 -5.30 11.96 -4.43
CA GLU A 21 -5.88 11.88 -3.09
C GLU A 21 -6.94 12.94 -2.82
N ARG A 22 -6.82 14.12 -3.44
CA ARG A 22 -7.82 15.17 -3.34
C ARG A 22 -9.06 14.85 -4.17
N ASP A 23 -8.86 14.32 -5.37
CA ASP A 23 -9.92 14.25 -6.37
C ASP A 23 -10.70 12.93 -6.31
N ARG A 24 -10.04 11.83 -5.94
CA ARG A 24 -10.60 10.47 -6.09
C ARG A 24 -10.44 9.57 -4.86
N LEU A 25 -9.50 9.88 -3.96
CA LEU A 25 -9.22 9.06 -2.78
C LEU A 25 -9.35 9.89 -1.49
N THR A 26 -8.71 9.43 -0.41
CA THR A 26 -8.68 10.13 0.88
C THR A 26 -7.29 10.71 1.15
N PRO A 27 -7.16 11.96 1.63
CA PRO A 27 -5.86 12.56 1.93
C PRO A 27 -4.98 11.70 2.86
N GLY A 28 -3.78 11.38 2.38
CA GLY A 28 -2.77 10.58 3.06
C GLY A 28 -2.92 9.07 2.92
N ILE A 29 -3.97 8.56 2.25
CA ILE A 29 -4.23 7.12 2.15
C ILE A 29 -3.10 6.36 1.49
N VAL A 30 -2.42 6.94 0.48
CA VAL A 30 -1.36 6.22 -0.25
C VAL A 30 -0.14 6.05 0.65
N SER A 31 0.21 7.09 1.41
CA SER A 31 1.30 7.04 2.40
C SER A 31 0.96 6.05 3.54
N VAL A 32 -0.29 6.01 3.98
CA VAL A 32 -0.75 5.05 5.00
C VAL A 32 -0.71 3.62 4.48
N ALA A 33 -1.24 3.39 3.30
CA ALA A 33 -1.24 2.07 2.66
C ALA A 33 0.19 1.56 2.48
N LEU A 34 1.15 2.41 2.05
CA LEU A 34 2.55 1.99 1.95
C LEU A 34 3.16 1.63 3.31
N SER A 35 2.87 2.41 4.36
CA SER A 35 3.38 2.14 5.72
C SER A 35 2.80 0.85 6.31
N VAL A 36 1.49 0.65 6.20
CA VAL A 36 0.80 -0.57 6.67
C VAL A 36 1.29 -1.79 5.89
N TRP A 37 1.44 -1.66 4.57
CA TRP A 37 2.00 -2.72 3.75
C TRP A 37 3.42 -3.08 4.17
N SER A 38 4.28 -2.09 4.42
CA SER A 38 5.63 -2.32 4.92
C SER A 38 5.64 -3.08 6.25
N VAL A 39 4.78 -2.70 7.21
CA VAL A 39 4.66 -3.41 8.50
C VAL A 39 4.29 -4.88 8.29
N ARG A 40 3.29 -5.14 7.44
CA ARG A 40 2.83 -6.49 7.11
C ARG A 40 3.95 -7.34 6.52
N VAL A 41 4.56 -6.88 5.43
CA VAL A 41 5.53 -7.72 4.69
C VAL A 41 6.78 -8.02 5.52
N HIS A 42 7.16 -7.12 6.43
CA HIS A 42 8.27 -7.36 7.35
C HIS A 42 7.87 -8.18 8.59
N GLY A 43 6.58 -8.44 8.82
CA GLY A 43 6.08 -9.09 10.03
C GLY A 43 6.39 -8.30 11.30
N THR A 44 6.39 -6.96 11.21
CA THR A 44 6.75 -6.11 12.35
C THR A 44 5.58 -5.98 13.30
N GLU A 45 5.66 -6.58 14.49
CA GLU A 45 4.67 -6.33 15.54
C GLU A 45 4.93 -4.97 16.18
N ARG A 46 4.04 -4.00 15.94
CA ARG A 46 4.06 -2.71 16.61
C ARG A 46 2.68 -2.11 16.72
N ARG A 47 2.49 -1.21 17.68
CA ARG A 47 1.30 -0.37 17.73
C ARG A 47 1.22 0.51 16.48
N TRP A 48 0.04 0.58 15.87
CA TRP A 48 -0.24 1.54 14.81
C TRP A 48 0.02 2.96 15.30
N ARG A 49 0.72 3.74 14.49
CA ARG A 49 0.82 5.19 14.72
C ARG A 49 -0.59 5.77 14.59
N ARG A 50 -0.86 6.88 15.27
CA ARG A 50 -2.19 7.50 15.28
C ARG A 50 -2.81 7.66 13.89
N TRP A 51 -2.00 8.08 12.91
CA TRP A 51 -2.43 8.31 11.53
C TRP A 51 -2.60 7.02 10.71
N GLU A 52 -2.03 5.90 11.13
CA GLU A 52 -2.27 4.58 10.52
C GLU A 52 -3.56 3.99 11.07
N ALA A 53 -3.78 4.14 12.39
CA ALA A 53 -4.99 3.72 13.08
C ALA A 53 -6.27 4.41 12.57
N GLU A 54 -6.15 5.59 11.95
CA GLU A 54 -7.26 6.28 11.29
C GLU A 54 -7.81 5.49 10.07
N PHE A 55 -7.01 4.59 9.50
CA PHE A 55 -7.37 3.82 8.30
C PHE A 55 -7.32 2.30 8.50
N THR A 56 -6.73 1.81 9.60
CA THR A 56 -6.72 0.39 9.92
C THR A 56 -7.92 0.01 10.80
N CYS A 57 -8.77 -0.90 10.32
CA CYS A 57 -9.73 -1.64 11.15
C CYS A 57 -9.14 -3.02 11.46
N PRO A 58 -9.22 -3.54 12.70
CA PRO A 58 -8.87 -4.92 13.01
C PRO A 58 -9.59 -5.96 12.13
N CYS A 59 -10.80 -5.60 11.65
CA CYS A 59 -11.65 -6.43 10.82
C CYS A 59 -11.20 -6.54 9.35
N CYS A 60 -10.46 -5.58 8.81
CA CYS A 60 -10.14 -5.50 7.39
C CYS A 60 -8.82 -6.21 7.02
N GLY A 61 -8.14 -6.79 8.01
CA GLY A 61 -6.78 -7.30 7.85
C GLY A 61 -5.80 -6.21 7.43
N GLU A 62 -4.66 -6.59 6.86
CA GLU A 62 -3.64 -5.66 6.34
C GLU A 62 -3.51 -5.75 4.81
N GLY A 63 -4.18 -6.70 4.17
CA GLY A 63 -4.18 -6.87 2.71
C GLY A 63 -4.84 -5.70 1.97
N TRP A 64 -5.78 -5.00 2.62
CA TRP A 64 -6.41 -3.78 2.07
C TRP A 64 -5.37 -2.72 1.67
N ALA A 65 -4.23 -2.68 2.36
CA ALA A 65 -3.17 -1.72 2.08
C ALA A 65 -2.61 -1.95 0.67
N ARG A 66 -2.41 -3.20 0.28
CA ARG A 66 -1.93 -3.54 -1.08
C ARG A 66 -3.00 -3.30 -2.14
N ASP A 67 -4.26 -3.50 -1.80
CA ASP A 67 -5.39 -3.18 -2.69
C ASP A 67 -5.47 -1.67 -2.95
N LYS A 68 -5.30 -0.84 -1.91
CA LYS A 68 -5.27 0.63 -2.06
C LYS A 68 -4.05 1.12 -2.84
N LEU A 69 -2.90 0.48 -2.68
CA LEU A 69 -1.73 0.76 -3.52
C LEU A 69 -1.99 0.38 -4.98
N GLN A 70 -2.66 -0.75 -5.23
CA GLN A 70 -3.05 -1.17 -6.58
C GLN A 70 -4.04 -0.17 -7.22
N GLU A 71 -5.02 0.29 -6.46
CA GLU A 71 -5.98 1.31 -6.86
C GLU A 71 -5.27 2.62 -7.23
N ALA A 72 -4.35 3.09 -6.39
CA ALA A 72 -3.55 4.29 -6.68
C ALA A 72 -2.71 4.12 -7.95
N LEU A 73 -2.08 2.95 -8.14
CA LEU A 73 -1.26 2.65 -9.32
C LEU A 73 -2.04 2.66 -10.63
N SER A 74 -3.33 2.31 -10.62
CA SER A 74 -4.16 2.33 -11.84
C SER A 74 -4.64 3.73 -12.23
N MET A 75 -4.66 4.67 -11.27
CA MET A 75 -5.17 6.04 -11.48
C MET A 75 -4.06 7.09 -11.62
N LEU A 76 -2.84 6.80 -11.14
CA LEU A 76 -1.73 7.74 -11.21
C LEU A 76 -1.23 7.95 -12.65
N PRO A 77 -0.73 9.16 -12.98
CA PRO A 77 0.00 9.40 -14.21
C PRO A 77 1.19 8.42 -14.34
N PRO A 78 1.54 7.95 -15.55
CA PRO A 78 2.50 6.86 -15.75
C PRO A 78 3.84 7.02 -15.03
N ARG A 79 4.38 8.25 -14.99
CA ARG A 79 5.66 8.54 -14.30
C ARG A 79 5.55 8.39 -12.78
N ALA A 80 4.52 8.98 -12.17
CA ALA A 80 4.28 8.85 -10.73
C ALA A 80 3.93 7.40 -10.35
N ALA A 81 3.16 6.72 -11.19
CA ALA A 81 2.85 5.31 -11.03
C ALA A 81 4.11 4.43 -11.10
N ALA A 82 5.08 4.75 -11.97
CA ALA A 82 6.35 4.02 -12.05
C ALA A 82 7.17 4.14 -10.75
N GLU A 83 7.29 5.35 -10.21
CA GLU A 83 8.01 5.56 -8.94
C GLU A 83 7.33 4.83 -7.77
N LEU A 84 5.99 4.93 -7.66
CA LEU A 84 5.25 4.19 -6.64
C LEU A 84 5.39 2.68 -6.83
N ARG A 85 5.35 2.20 -8.09
CA ARG A 85 5.49 0.78 -8.42
C ARG A 85 6.85 0.23 -7.96
N VAL A 86 7.92 1.00 -8.05
CA VAL A 86 9.24 0.59 -7.52
C VAL A 86 9.18 0.39 -6.01
N GLN A 87 8.52 1.28 -5.25
CA GLN A 87 8.39 1.12 -3.80
C GLN A 87 7.54 -0.11 -3.44
N VAL A 88 6.43 -0.30 -4.14
CA VAL A 88 5.53 -1.44 -3.92
C VAL A 88 6.22 -2.75 -4.28
N ALA A 89 6.92 -2.82 -5.41
CA ALA A 89 7.63 -4.03 -5.85
C ALA A 89 8.68 -4.50 -4.85
N ARG A 90 9.45 -3.58 -4.24
CA ARG A 90 10.42 -3.92 -3.19
C ARG A 90 9.76 -4.57 -1.97
N LEU A 91 8.57 -4.11 -1.59
CA LEU A 91 7.82 -4.70 -0.48
C LEU A 91 7.18 -6.03 -0.88
N ASP A 92 6.69 -6.12 -2.11
CA ASP A 92 6.14 -7.35 -2.68
C ASP A 92 7.21 -8.47 -2.75
N GLU A 93 8.46 -8.13 -3.10
CA GLU A 93 9.60 -9.06 -3.05
C GLU A 93 9.87 -9.58 -1.64
N VAL A 94 9.80 -8.72 -0.62
CA VAL A 94 9.95 -9.14 0.78
C VAL A 94 8.84 -10.11 1.19
N LEU A 95 7.60 -9.84 0.79
CA LEU A 95 6.50 -10.75 1.06
C LEU A 95 6.74 -12.11 0.39
N LEU A 96 7.10 -12.10 -0.90
CA LEU A 96 7.37 -13.33 -1.66
C LEU A 96 8.54 -14.14 -1.08
N GLY A 97 9.55 -13.48 -0.53
CA GLY A 97 10.68 -14.15 0.12
C GLY A 97 10.36 -14.75 1.50
N ARG A 98 9.26 -14.32 2.12
CA ARG A 98 8.87 -14.74 3.49
C ARG A 98 7.63 -15.62 3.55
N THR A 99 6.84 -15.65 2.48
CA THR A 99 5.55 -16.34 2.45
C THR A 99 5.50 -17.34 1.31
N HIS A 100 4.71 -18.40 1.50
CA HIS A 100 4.46 -19.38 0.47
C HIS A 100 3.13 -19.08 -0.23
N HIS A 101 2.96 -19.63 -1.45
CA HIS A 101 1.66 -19.60 -2.10
C HIS A 101 0.73 -20.55 -1.36
N GLU A 102 -0.43 -20.06 -0.93
CA GLU A 102 -1.48 -20.87 -0.32
C GLU A 102 -2.33 -21.52 -1.43
N PRO A 103 -2.21 -22.85 -1.69
CA PRO A 103 -2.89 -23.50 -2.81
C PRO A 103 -4.40 -23.60 -2.60
N THR A 104 -4.86 -23.55 -1.35
CA THR A 104 -6.29 -23.65 -1.00
C THR A 104 -6.99 -22.29 -1.00
N ALA A 105 -6.25 -21.20 -1.20
CA ALA A 105 -6.83 -19.87 -1.28
C ALA A 105 -7.67 -19.71 -2.55
N ASP A 106 -8.78 -18.98 -2.43
CA ASP A 106 -9.67 -18.67 -3.56
C ASP A 106 -8.86 -18.08 -4.74
N PRO A 107 -8.92 -18.69 -5.94
CA PRO A 107 -8.15 -18.26 -7.10
C PRO A 107 -8.50 -16.85 -7.59
N GLU A 108 -9.71 -16.35 -7.28
CA GLU A 108 -10.16 -15.00 -7.65
C GLU A 108 -9.53 -13.91 -6.79
N LEU A 109 -8.94 -14.26 -5.65
CA LEU A 109 -8.22 -13.31 -4.81
C LEU A 109 -6.91 -12.87 -5.48
N ALA A 110 -6.56 -11.60 -5.26
CA ALA A 110 -5.27 -11.09 -5.68
C ALA A 110 -4.13 -11.91 -5.06
N TRP A 111 -3.02 -12.05 -5.78
CA TRP A 111 -1.93 -12.95 -5.37
C TRP A 111 -1.35 -12.67 -3.98
N TRP A 112 -1.40 -11.42 -3.51
CA TRP A 112 -0.92 -11.02 -2.18
C TRP A 112 -1.86 -11.43 -1.03
N HIS A 113 -3.12 -11.75 -1.33
CA HIS A 113 -4.07 -12.33 -0.36
C HIS A 113 -3.96 -13.86 -0.29
N ARG A 114 -3.26 -14.48 -1.24
CA ARG A 114 -3.06 -15.94 -1.35
C ARG A 114 -1.69 -16.38 -0.82
N ARG A 115 -1.26 -15.75 0.28
CA ARG A 115 0.06 -15.91 0.89
C ARG A 115 -0.06 -16.19 2.39
N CYS A 116 0.68 -17.19 2.86
CA CYS A 116 0.81 -17.59 4.27
C CYS A 116 2.28 -17.62 4.71
#